data_AF-A0M4I6-F1
#
_entry.id   AF-A0M4I6-F1
#
_cell.length_a   1.000
_cell.length_b   1.000
_cell.length_c   1.000
_cell.angle_alpha   90.00
_cell.angle_beta   90.00
_cell.angle_gamma   90.00
#
_symmetry.space_group_name_H-M   'P 1'
#
loop_
_entity.id
_entity.type
_entity.pdbx_description
1 polymer ?
#
loop_
_entity_poly.entity_id
_entity_poly.type
_entity_poly.pdbx_seq_one_letter_code
_entity_poly.pdbx_strand_id
1 'polypeptide(L)'
;MQEILNSKGLPIGFNCIFYGPPGTGKTEGVLQLARKTGRDLMKVDISETKSKWFGDSEKLIKKIFTNYERIRTAQELAPILLFNEADAILSKRSGISDSNVDQTINTIQNILLKELENFKGIFIATTNLIDNLDKAFERRFLFKIQIDRPDIAARENIWKSKLDFLAPEQYLELARSFEFSGGEIENIIRKIITHEIINAEKIDFKAILGFCRQEKFEKNLNNNIEEKKTTILGFQNYKKEDPYLA
;
A
#
# COMPACT_ATOMS: atom_id res chain seq x y z
N MET A 1 25.84 -9.39 -9.09
CA MET A 1 24.56 -9.37 -9.83
C MET A 1 24.41 -8.09 -10.66
N GLN A 2 24.51 -6.89 -10.07
CA GLN A 2 24.44 -5.61 -10.79
C GLN A 2 25.51 -5.47 -11.89
N GLU A 3 26.75 -5.90 -11.62
CA GLU A 3 27.84 -5.94 -12.62
C GLU A 3 27.55 -6.88 -13.80
N ILE A 4 26.83 -7.98 -13.56
CA ILE A 4 26.44 -8.97 -14.58
C ILE A 4 25.29 -8.44 -15.45
N LEU A 5 24.38 -7.67 -14.88
CA LEU A 5 23.32 -7.00 -15.64
C LEU A 5 23.91 -5.89 -16.53
N ASN A 6 24.82 -5.10 -15.96
CA ASN A 6 25.51 -4.03 -16.70
C ASN A 6 26.37 -4.58 -17.85
N SER A 7 27.09 -5.68 -17.63
CA SER A 7 27.88 -6.33 -18.70
C SER A 7 27.02 -6.92 -19.82
N LYS A 8 25.72 -7.13 -19.56
CA LYS A 8 24.71 -7.54 -20.55
C LYS A 8 23.91 -6.35 -21.13
N GLY A 9 24.27 -5.11 -20.79
CA GLY A 9 23.56 -3.90 -21.24
C GLY A 9 22.15 -3.74 -20.67
N LEU A 10 21.82 -4.46 -19.59
CA LEU A 10 20.50 -4.40 -18.95
C LEU A 10 20.47 -3.31 -17.86
N PRO A 11 19.32 -2.65 -17.64
CA PRO A 11 19.16 -1.71 -16.54
C PRO A 11 19.53 -2.35 -15.20
N ILE A 12 20.37 -1.66 -14.44
CA ILE A 12 20.91 -2.13 -13.16
C ILE A 12 19.90 -1.91 -12.01
N GLY A 13 18.94 -1.01 -12.22
CA GLY A 13 17.88 -0.69 -11.27
C GLY A 13 16.79 -1.76 -11.20
N PHE A 14 16.31 -2.00 -9.98
CA PHE A 14 15.18 -2.87 -9.70
C PHE A 14 13.98 -2.02 -9.34
N ASN A 15 13.03 -1.92 -10.27
CA ASN A 15 11.76 -1.25 -10.05
C ASN A 15 10.69 -2.31 -9.77
N CYS A 16 10.13 -2.31 -8.56
CA CYS A 16 9.10 -3.24 -8.13
C CYS A 16 7.83 -2.50 -7.72
N ILE A 17 6.68 -3.12 -7.93
CA ILE A 17 5.40 -2.65 -7.40
C ILE A 17 4.73 -3.74 -6.59
N PHE A 18 4.30 -3.40 -5.38
CA PHE A 18 3.55 -4.27 -4.48
C PHE A 18 2.09 -3.80 -4.50
N TYR A 19 1.19 -4.68 -4.89
CA TYR A 19 -0.22 -4.36 -5.05
C TYR A 19 -1.11 -5.37 -4.35
N GLY A 20 -2.33 -4.98 -4.03
CA GLY A 20 -3.31 -5.86 -3.38
C GLY A 20 -4.23 -5.10 -2.44
N PRO A 21 -5.16 -5.79 -1.77
CA PRO A 21 -6.14 -5.15 -0.89
C PRO A 21 -5.50 -4.32 0.24
N PRO A 22 -6.17 -3.28 0.75
CA PRO A 22 -5.67 -2.54 1.91
C PRO A 22 -5.52 -3.45 3.13
N GLY A 23 -4.55 -3.16 3.99
CA GLY A 23 -4.32 -3.93 5.22
C GLY A 23 -3.60 -5.27 5.05
N THR A 24 -3.22 -5.68 3.83
CA THR A 24 -2.50 -6.96 3.60
C THR A 24 -1.00 -6.92 3.91
N GLY A 25 -0.49 -5.78 4.39
CA GLY A 25 0.91 -5.66 4.81
C GLY A 25 1.90 -5.34 3.68
N LYS A 26 1.47 -4.72 2.58
CA LYS A 26 2.36 -4.28 1.49
C LYS A 26 3.56 -3.45 1.98
N THR A 27 3.28 -2.42 2.79
CA THR A 27 4.30 -1.53 3.38
C THR A 27 5.20 -2.28 4.36
N GLU A 28 4.61 -3.13 5.21
CA GLU A 28 5.36 -3.97 6.15
C GLU A 28 6.25 -4.98 5.43
N GLY A 29 5.80 -5.55 4.30
CA GLY A 29 6.59 -6.44 3.47
C GLY A 29 7.88 -5.79 2.97
N VAL A 30 7.82 -4.51 2.60
CA VAL A 30 9.01 -3.74 2.21
C VAL A 30 9.92 -3.46 3.40
N LEU A 31 9.36 -3.08 4.56
CA LEU A 31 10.12 -2.89 5.81
C LEU A 31 10.87 -4.17 6.21
N GLN A 32 10.20 -5.32 6.14
CA GLN A 32 10.80 -6.62 6.44
C GLN A 32 11.85 -7.03 5.41
N LEU A 33 11.65 -6.72 4.13
CA LEU A 33 12.65 -6.92 3.09
C LEU A 33 13.92 -6.08 3.37
N ALA A 34 13.76 -4.81 3.72
CA ALA A 34 14.87 -3.92 4.08
C ALA A 34 15.65 -4.49 5.28
N ARG A 35 14.95 -4.86 6.36
CA ARG A 35 15.55 -5.47 7.56
C ARG A 35 16.29 -6.77 7.26
N LYS A 36 15.66 -7.71 6.54
CA LYS A 36 16.27 -9.00 6.20
C LYS A 36 17.49 -8.88 5.28
N THR A 37 17.52 -7.84 4.45
CA THR A 37 18.63 -7.59 3.52
C THR A 37 19.70 -6.63 4.08
N GLY A 38 19.51 -6.12 5.30
CA GLY A 38 20.42 -5.15 5.92
C GLY A 38 20.49 -3.81 5.17
N ARG A 39 19.41 -3.42 4.49
CA ARG A 39 19.35 -2.19 3.68
C ARG A 39 18.57 -1.10 4.41
N ASP A 40 19.04 0.13 4.28
CA ASP A 40 18.28 1.30 4.72
C ASP A 40 17.02 1.50 3.87
N LEU A 41 15.99 2.09 4.47
CA LEU A 41 14.71 2.37 3.82
C LEU A 41 14.44 3.88 3.77
N MET A 42 14.42 4.43 2.57
CA MET A 42 13.97 5.79 2.31
C MET A 42 12.48 5.76 1.96
N LYS A 43 11.61 5.98 2.96
CA LYS A 43 10.15 6.03 2.76
C LYS A 43 9.70 7.42 2.32
N VAL A 44 8.88 7.47 1.27
CA VAL A 44 8.17 8.64 0.78
C VAL A 44 6.68 8.32 0.80
N ASP A 45 5.89 9.11 1.54
CA ASP A 45 4.44 8.95 1.60
C ASP A 45 3.74 9.92 0.64
N ILE A 46 2.97 9.37 -0.31
CA ILE A 46 2.39 10.15 -1.41
C ILE A 46 0.97 10.62 -1.05
N SER A 47 0.26 9.87 -0.20
CA SER A 47 -1.12 10.17 0.19
C SER A 47 -1.22 11.40 1.11
N GLU A 48 -0.32 11.52 2.10
CA GLU A 48 -0.25 12.66 3.03
C GLU A 48 0.07 13.99 2.35
N THR A 49 0.61 13.92 1.13
CA THR A 49 1.28 15.06 0.52
C THR A 49 0.45 15.72 -0.59
N LYS A 50 -0.75 15.19 -0.92
CA LYS A 50 -1.67 15.76 -1.92
C LYS A 50 -1.94 17.27 -1.77
N SER A 51 -2.05 17.79 -0.54
CA SER A 51 -2.26 19.22 -0.27
C SER A 51 -1.00 20.07 -0.39
N LYS A 52 0.18 19.48 -0.19
CA LYS A 52 1.49 20.14 -0.32
C LYS A 52 2.05 20.05 -1.75
N TRP A 53 1.38 19.31 -2.64
CA TRP A 53 1.82 19.08 -4.03
C TRP A 53 1.22 20.08 -5.02
N PHE A 54 0.67 21.19 -4.52
CA PHE A 54 0.28 22.33 -5.34
C PHE A 54 1.45 23.34 -5.36
N GLY A 55 2.15 23.44 -6.49
CA GLY A 55 3.17 24.48 -6.75
C GLY A 55 4.61 23.99 -6.95
N ASP A 56 5.18 23.19 -6.04
CA ASP A 56 6.61 22.81 -6.05
C ASP A 56 6.89 21.30 -6.22
N SER A 57 5.87 20.52 -6.62
CA SER A 57 5.90 19.05 -6.67
C SER A 57 6.94 18.45 -7.59
N GLU A 58 7.20 19.09 -8.72
CA GLU A 58 8.22 18.63 -9.66
C GLU A 58 9.61 18.66 -9.03
N LYS A 59 9.91 19.74 -8.29
CA LYS A 59 11.17 19.90 -7.57
C LYS A 59 11.26 18.89 -6.44
N LEU A 60 10.14 18.55 -5.79
CA LEU A 60 10.10 17.57 -4.72
C LEU A 60 10.49 16.17 -5.21
N ILE A 61 9.88 15.68 -6.31
CA ILE A 61 10.23 14.39 -6.91
C ILE A 61 11.72 14.36 -7.29
N LYS A 62 12.19 15.37 -8.04
CA LYS A 62 13.61 15.45 -8.42
C LYS A 62 14.52 15.45 -7.20
N LYS A 63 14.17 16.20 -6.15
CA LYS A 63 14.93 16.24 -4.90
C LYS A 63 14.97 14.89 -4.19
N ILE A 64 13.88 14.12 -4.20
CA ILE A 64 13.84 12.76 -3.65
C ILE A 64 14.85 11.87 -4.37
N PHE A 65 14.84 11.84 -5.71
CA PHE A 65 15.76 11.02 -6.49
C PHE A 65 17.22 11.48 -6.36
N THR A 66 17.48 12.79 -6.38
CA THR A 66 18.82 13.35 -6.11
C THR A 66 19.32 12.96 -4.72
N ASN A 67 18.49 13.05 -3.70
CA ASN A 67 18.84 12.65 -2.35
C ASN A 67 19.10 11.15 -2.26
N TYR A 68 18.27 10.33 -2.92
CA TYR A 68 18.46 8.89 -2.98
C TYR A 68 19.82 8.54 -3.60
N GLU A 69 20.17 9.11 -4.75
CA GLU A 69 21.44 8.83 -5.43
C GLU A 69 22.64 9.23 -4.55
N ARG A 70 22.54 10.34 -3.83
CA ARG A 70 23.56 10.76 -2.84
C ARG A 70 23.73 9.74 -1.71
N ILE A 71 22.64 9.20 -1.17
CA ILE A 71 22.71 8.18 -0.11
C ILE A 71 23.26 6.87 -0.68
N ARG A 72 22.77 6.45 -1.86
CA ARG A 72 23.17 5.21 -2.53
C ARG A 72 24.64 5.17 -2.91
N THR A 73 25.23 6.31 -3.24
CA THR A 73 26.67 6.43 -3.55
C THR A 73 27.55 6.49 -2.31
N ALA A 74 26.99 6.87 -1.15
CA ALA A 74 27.68 6.92 0.13
C ALA A 74 27.63 5.59 0.91
N GLN A 75 26.88 4.59 0.43
CA GLN A 75 26.65 3.32 1.13
C GLN A 75 27.11 2.13 0.27
N GLU A 76 27.66 1.10 0.90
CA GLU A 76 28.03 -0.15 0.22
C GLU A 76 26.80 -0.90 -0.31
N LEU A 77 25.72 -0.92 0.48
CA LEU A 77 24.45 -1.51 0.11
C LEU A 77 23.49 -0.42 -0.36
N ALA A 78 23.05 -0.50 -1.62
CA ALA A 78 22.00 0.38 -2.14
C ALA A 78 20.74 0.37 -1.23
N PRO A 79 20.27 1.53 -0.73
CA PRO A 79 19.05 1.61 0.07
C PRO A 79 17.81 1.31 -0.79
N ILE A 80 16.69 1.01 -0.14
CA ILE A 80 15.39 0.85 -0.80
C ILE A 80 14.67 2.20 -0.80
N LEU A 81 14.28 2.69 -1.98
CA LEU A 81 13.37 3.83 -2.13
C LEU A 81 11.94 3.31 -2.15
N LEU A 82 11.18 3.59 -1.10
CA LEU A 82 9.79 3.17 -0.96
C LEU A 82 8.84 4.34 -1.23
N PHE A 83 8.03 4.21 -2.27
CA PHE A 83 6.89 5.09 -2.53
C PHE A 83 5.63 4.42 -1.97
N ASN A 84 5.20 4.87 -0.80
CA ASN A 84 4.05 4.29 -0.11
C ASN A 84 2.74 4.92 -0.59
N GLU A 85 1.70 4.09 -0.77
CA GLU A 85 0.36 4.53 -1.18
C GLU A 85 0.39 5.38 -2.45
N ALA A 86 1.15 4.90 -3.44
CA ALA A 86 1.41 5.61 -4.69
C ALA A 86 0.20 5.64 -5.64
N ASP A 87 -0.98 5.27 -5.17
CA ASP A 87 -2.24 5.24 -5.91
C ASP A 87 -2.49 6.55 -6.68
N ALA A 88 -2.24 7.70 -6.05
CA ALA A 88 -2.50 9.02 -6.61
C ALA A 88 -1.62 9.40 -7.82
N ILE A 89 -0.44 8.79 -7.94
CA ILE A 89 0.52 9.10 -9.00
C ILE A 89 0.71 7.93 -9.96
N LEU A 90 0.33 6.71 -9.59
CA LEU A 90 0.43 5.55 -10.45
C LEU A 90 -0.87 5.24 -11.18
N SER A 91 -2.00 5.83 -10.76
CA SER A 91 -3.27 5.67 -11.45
C SER A 91 -3.24 6.21 -12.88
N LYS A 92 -4.13 5.66 -13.74
CA LYS A 92 -4.40 6.12 -15.09
C LYS A 92 -4.60 7.62 -15.06
N ARG A 93 -4.05 8.28 -16.07
CA ARG A 93 -4.23 9.71 -16.27
C ARG A 93 -5.72 10.01 -16.31
N SER A 94 -6.14 11.02 -15.55
CA SER A 94 -7.39 11.72 -15.84
C SER A 94 -7.38 12.08 -17.33
N GLY A 95 -8.52 11.96 -18.01
CA GLY A 95 -8.65 12.37 -19.42
C GLY A 95 -8.32 13.86 -19.61
N ILE A 96 -8.58 14.41 -20.80
CA ILE A 96 -8.46 15.86 -21.02
C ILE A 96 -9.47 16.58 -20.10
N SER A 97 -9.00 16.98 -18.92
CA SER A 97 -9.73 17.78 -17.95
C SER A 97 -8.98 19.10 -17.77
N ASP A 98 -9.71 20.21 -17.84
CA ASP A 98 -9.19 21.58 -17.72
C ASP A 98 -8.77 21.96 -16.29
N SER A 99 -8.59 20.99 -15.40
CA SER A 99 -8.20 21.26 -14.02
C SER A 99 -6.67 21.38 -13.93
N ASN A 100 -6.18 22.47 -13.34
CA ASN A 100 -4.75 22.68 -13.04
C ASN A 100 -4.16 21.53 -12.19
N VAL A 101 -5.02 20.82 -11.44
CA VAL A 101 -4.66 19.68 -10.60
C VAL A 101 -4.25 18.49 -11.45
N ASP A 102 -5.05 18.11 -12.45
CA ASP A 102 -4.79 16.96 -13.31
C ASP A 102 -3.54 17.17 -14.17
N GLN A 103 -3.33 18.39 -14.67
CA GLN A 103 -2.11 18.75 -15.40
C GLN A 103 -0.86 18.58 -14.52
N THR A 104 -0.92 19.02 -13.26
CA THR A 104 0.18 18.87 -12.31
C THR A 104 0.50 17.39 -12.06
N ILE A 105 -0.52 16.56 -11.84
CA ILE A 105 -0.36 15.11 -11.65
C ILE A 105 0.28 14.46 -12.88
N ASN A 106 -0.19 14.78 -14.09
CA ASN A 106 0.38 14.27 -15.33
C ASN A 106 1.86 14.65 -15.49
N THR A 107 2.25 15.86 -15.09
CA THR A 107 3.65 16.29 -15.13
C THR A 107 4.50 15.53 -14.13
N ILE A 108 4.03 15.34 -12.90
CA ILE A 108 4.67 14.49 -11.88
C ILE A 108 4.88 13.07 -12.41
N GLN A 109 3.86 12.49 -13.04
CA GLN A 109 3.95 11.15 -13.63
C GLN A 109 5.03 11.08 -14.71
N ASN A 110 5.10 12.07 -15.59
CA ASN A 110 6.13 12.15 -16.63
C ASN A 110 7.54 12.24 -16.03
N ILE A 111 7.72 13.02 -14.96
CA ILE A 111 9.01 13.13 -14.26
C ILE A 111 9.36 11.77 -13.63
N LEU A 112 8.42 11.15 -12.91
CA LEU A 112 8.65 9.85 -12.28
C LEU A 112 9.03 8.78 -13.31
N LEU A 113 8.36 8.72 -14.47
CA LEU A 113 8.71 7.79 -15.54
C LEU A 113 10.15 7.97 -16.06
N LYS A 114 10.61 9.23 -16.18
CA LYS A 114 11.99 9.53 -16.60
C LYS A 114 13.01 9.14 -15.55
N GLU A 115 12.72 9.39 -14.28
CA GLU A 115 13.60 9.00 -13.16
C GLU A 115 13.70 7.46 -13.07
N LEU A 116 12.59 6.74 -13.22
CA LEU A 116 12.56 5.26 -13.18
C LEU A 116 13.29 4.58 -14.33
N GLU A 117 13.41 5.24 -15.49
CA GLU A 117 14.12 4.69 -16.66
C GLU A 117 15.62 4.58 -16.44
N ASN A 118 16.21 5.54 -15.73
CA ASN A 118 17.65 5.59 -15.45
C ASN A 118 17.98 5.30 -13.97
N PHE A 119 17.01 4.80 -13.20
CA PHE A 119 17.17 4.59 -11.77
C PHE A 119 18.22 3.51 -11.50
N LYS A 120 19.22 3.85 -10.66
CA LYS A 120 20.29 2.93 -10.27
C LYS A 120 20.10 2.61 -8.79
N GLY A 121 19.27 1.62 -8.49
CA GLY A 121 18.91 1.31 -7.10
C GLY A 121 17.79 0.29 -6.97
N ILE A 122 17.18 0.22 -5.79
CA ILE A 122 15.98 -0.59 -5.53
C ILE A 122 14.82 0.36 -5.26
N PHE A 123 13.89 0.44 -6.20
CA PHE A 123 12.66 1.21 -6.08
C PHE A 123 11.50 0.26 -5.84
N ILE A 124 10.70 0.54 -4.81
CA ILE A 124 9.48 -0.21 -4.53
C ILE A 124 8.32 0.77 -4.34
N ALA A 125 7.24 0.58 -5.09
CA ALA A 125 6.00 1.30 -4.87
C ALA A 125 4.94 0.39 -4.26
N THR A 126 4.08 0.91 -3.38
CA THR A 126 2.89 0.20 -2.89
C THR A 126 1.61 0.86 -3.41
N THR A 127 0.64 0.06 -3.85
CA THR A 127 -0.65 0.53 -4.38
C THR A 127 -1.79 -0.37 -3.92
N ASN A 128 -2.96 0.21 -3.68
CA ASN A 128 -4.19 -0.53 -3.44
C ASN A 128 -5.02 -0.70 -4.74
N LEU A 129 -4.71 0.04 -5.81
CA LEU A 129 -5.54 0.16 -7.01
C LEU A 129 -4.85 -0.45 -8.25
N ILE A 130 -4.83 -1.78 -8.36
CA ILE A 130 -4.17 -2.44 -9.51
C ILE A 130 -4.85 -2.14 -10.86
N ASP A 131 -6.18 -2.17 -10.93
CA ASP A 131 -6.92 -2.03 -12.20
C ASP A 131 -6.77 -0.65 -12.85
N ASN A 132 -6.27 0.31 -12.06
CA ASN A 132 -6.05 1.67 -12.47
C ASN A 132 -4.58 1.98 -12.72
N LEU A 133 -3.64 1.04 -12.72
CA LEU A 133 -2.24 1.37 -13.04
C LEU A 133 -2.09 1.86 -14.50
N ASP A 134 -1.34 2.94 -14.72
CA ASP A 134 -1.05 3.43 -16.08
C ASP A 134 -0.09 2.47 -16.84
N LYS A 135 -0.37 2.26 -18.13
CA LYS A 135 0.41 1.34 -19.00
C LYS A 135 1.88 1.72 -19.11
N ALA A 136 2.24 3.00 -18.99
CA ALA A 136 3.64 3.42 -19.02
C ALA A 136 4.37 2.95 -17.75
N PHE A 137 3.74 3.07 -16.58
CA PHE A 137 4.30 2.56 -15.33
C PHE A 137 4.40 1.04 -15.34
N GLU A 138 3.38 0.35 -15.86
CA GLU A 138 3.41 -1.11 -16.01
C GLU A 138 4.64 -1.65 -16.75
N ARG A 139 5.16 -0.89 -17.72
CA ARG A 139 6.35 -1.25 -18.51
C ARG A 139 7.67 -0.92 -17.80
N ARG A 140 7.65 0.01 -16.83
CA ARG A 140 8.85 0.42 -16.07
C ARG A 140 9.07 -0.42 -14.82
N PHE A 141 8.05 -1.12 -14.34
CA PHE A 141 8.17 -2.07 -13.25
C PHE A 141 8.63 -3.43 -13.76
N LEU A 142 9.79 -3.89 -13.28
CA LEU A 142 10.34 -5.20 -13.58
C LEU A 142 9.55 -6.31 -12.87
N PHE A 143 9.19 -6.08 -11.61
CA PHE A 143 8.42 -7.03 -10.81
C PHE A 143 7.10 -6.42 -10.34
N LYS A 144 6.02 -7.18 -10.51
CA LYS A 144 4.67 -6.85 -10.05
C LYS A 144 4.26 -7.92 -9.05
N ILE A 145 4.35 -7.61 -7.75
CA ILE A 145 4.13 -8.57 -6.67
C ILE A 145 2.75 -8.32 -6.07
N GLN A 146 1.88 -9.31 -6.20
CA GLN A 146 0.58 -9.33 -5.53
C GLN A 146 0.76 -9.72 -4.06
N ILE A 147 0.21 -8.92 -3.16
CA ILE A 147 0.14 -9.19 -1.72
C ILE A 147 -1.32 -9.40 -1.35
N ASP A 148 -1.71 -10.67 -1.36
CA ASP A 148 -3.06 -11.11 -1.04
C ASP A 148 -3.34 -11.11 0.46
N ARG A 149 -4.59 -11.38 0.81
CA ARG A 149 -4.95 -11.62 2.21
C ARG A 149 -4.16 -12.82 2.74
N PRO A 150 -3.70 -12.74 4.01
CA PRO A 150 -2.95 -13.83 4.61
C PRO A 150 -3.81 -15.09 4.66
N ASP A 151 -3.23 -16.24 4.34
CA ASP A 151 -3.87 -17.54 4.53
C ASP A 151 -3.97 -17.91 6.03
N ILE A 152 -4.52 -19.07 6.35
CA ILE A 152 -4.70 -19.51 7.75
C ILE A 152 -3.35 -19.55 8.49
N ALA A 153 -2.31 -20.12 7.86
CA ALA A 153 -1.00 -20.25 8.48
C ALA A 153 -0.34 -18.87 8.73
N ALA A 154 -0.45 -17.97 7.77
CA ALA A 154 0.02 -16.60 7.87
C ALA A 154 -0.74 -15.83 8.96
N ARG A 155 -2.09 -15.94 9.03
CA ARG A 155 -2.88 -15.33 10.10
C ARG A 155 -2.49 -15.85 11.47
N GLU A 156 -2.31 -17.16 11.62
CA GLU A 156 -1.85 -17.78 12.86
C GLU A 156 -0.50 -17.21 13.30
N ASN A 157 0.46 -17.09 12.38
CA ASN A 157 1.76 -16.50 12.66
C ASN A 157 1.68 -15.00 13.01
N ILE A 158 0.80 -14.24 12.35
CA ILE A 158 0.57 -12.83 12.69
C ILE A 158 0.04 -12.72 14.12
N TRP A 159 -0.96 -13.53 14.50
CA TRP A 159 -1.49 -13.55 15.86
C TRP A 159 -0.42 -13.92 16.89
N LYS A 160 0.35 -14.99 16.65
CA LYS A 160 1.46 -15.40 17.53
C LYS A 160 2.53 -14.33 17.71
N SER A 161 2.80 -13.55 16.66
CA SER A 161 3.78 -12.46 16.74
C SER A 161 3.31 -11.25 17.55
N LYS A 162 2.01 -11.13 17.82
CA LYS A 162 1.39 -9.96 18.48
C LYS A 162 0.78 -10.28 19.84
N LEU A 163 0.31 -11.50 20.06
CA LEU A 163 -0.13 -12.04 21.35
C LEU A 163 0.74 -13.25 21.62
N ASP A 164 1.46 -13.28 22.73
CA ASP A 164 2.38 -14.36 23.11
C ASP A 164 1.83 -15.26 24.22
N PHE A 165 0.60 -14.99 24.69
CA PHE A 165 0.00 -15.67 25.84
C PHE A 165 -1.12 -16.66 25.51
N LEU A 166 -1.49 -16.83 24.23
CA LEU A 166 -2.55 -17.77 23.84
C LEU A 166 -2.00 -19.19 23.64
N ALA A 167 -2.87 -20.18 23.78
CA ALA A 167 -2.55 -21.56 23.46
C ALA A 167 -2.49 -21.79 21.93
N PRO A 168 -1.70 -22.75 21.42
CA PRO A 168 -1.63 -23.09 19.99
C PRO A 168 -2.99 -23.26 19.31
N GLU A 169 -3.94 -23.90 19.99
CA GLU A 169 -5.28 -24.18 19.47
C GLU A 169 -6.10 -22.89 19.31
N GLN A 170 -5.90 -21.92 20.19
CA GLN A 170 -6.59 -20.63 20.16
C GLN A 170 -6.13 -19.76 18.98
N TYR A 171 -4.83 -19.78 18.65
CA TYR A 171 -4.34 -19.10 17.45
C TYR A 171 -4.95 -19.69 16.18
N LEU A 172 -5.00 -21.02 16.10
CA LEU A 172 -5.60 -21.72 14.97
C LEU A 172 -7.10 -21.45 14.87
N GLU A 173 -7.81 -21.38 15.99
CA GLU A 173 -9.22 -21.02 16.04
C GLU A 173 -9.47 -19.60 15.52
N LEU A 174 -8.68 -18.61 15.96
CA LEU A 174 -8.75 -17.24 15.45
C LEU A 174 -8.49 -17.18 13.94
N ALA A 175 -7.45 -17.86 13.48
CA ALA A 175 -7.04 -17.87 12.08
C ALA A 175 -8.07 -18.54 11.16
N ARG A 176 -8.78 -19.57 11.65
CA ARG A 176 -9.83 -20.27 10.89
C ARG A 176 -11.16 -19.53 10.91
N SER A 177 -11.53 -18.97 12.06
CA SER A 177 -12.85 -18.37 12.27
C SER A 177 -12.98 -16.99 11.62
N PHE A 178 -11.85 -16.31 11.41
CA PHE A 178 -11.84 -14.95 10.87
C PHE A 178 -10.80 -14.76 9.78
N GLU A 179 -11.25 -14.31 8.60
CA GLU A 179 -10.40 -13.99 7.45
C GLU A 179 -9.91 -12.54 7.49
N PHE A 180 -9.22 -12.19 8.58
CA PHE A 180 -8.67 -10.85 8.76
C PHE A 180 -7.37 -10.65 7.98
N SER A 181 -7.21 -9.45 7.45
CA SER A 181 -5.94 -8.89 6.99
C SER A 181 -5.02 -8.56 8.17
N GLY A 182 -3.74 -8.34 7.90
CA GLY A 182 -2.78 -7.96 8.96
C GLY A 182 -3.17 -6.66 9.68
N GLY A 183 -3.71 -5.68 8.94
CA GLY A 183 -4.20 -4.43 9.53
C GLY A 183 -5.41 -4.61 10.45
N GLU A 184 -6.34 -5.50 10.08
CA GLU A 184 -7.49 -5.84 10.94
C GLU A 184 -7.05 -6.55 12.21
N ILE A 185 -6.11 -7.50 12.09
CA ILE A 185 -5.51 -8.14 13.26
C ILE A 185 -4.88 -7.08 14.16
N GLU A 186 -4.09 -6.15 13.60
CA GLU A 186 -3.46 -5.08 14.38
C GLU A 186 -4.48 -4.17 15.09
N ASN A 187 -5.60 -3.83 14.45
CA ASN A 187 -6.68 -3.07 15.08
C ASN A 187 -7.28 -3.82 16.28
N ILE A 188 -7.53 -5.12 16.13
CA ILE A 188 -8.06 -5.95 17.22
C ILE A 188 -7.05 -6.01 18.38
N ILE A 189 -5.77 -6.18 18.08
CA ILE A 189 -4.69 -6.15 19.09
C ILE A 189 -4.69 -4.81 19.85
N ARG A 190 -4.83 -3.69 19.14
CA ARG A 190 -4.92 -2.36 19.79
C ARG A 190 -6.15 -2.25 20.69
N LYS A 191 -7.30 -2.79 20.29
CA LYS A 191 -8.52 -2.85 21.11
C LYS A 191 -8.30 -3.68 22.37
N ILE A 192 -7.65 -4.85 22.24
CA ILE A 192 -7.29 -5.72 23.37
C ILE A 192 -6.38 -4.99 24.36
N ILE A 193 -5.24 -4.47 23.92
CA ILE A 193 -4.27 -3.80 24.79
C ILE A 193 -4.90 -2.59 25.49
N THR A 194 -5.68 -1.80 24.76
CA THR A 194 -6.39 -0.65 25.34
C THR A 194 -7.36 -1.09 26.44
N HIS A 195 -8.10 -2.19 26.24
CA HIS A 195 -9.01 -2.73 27.24
C HIS A 195 -8.27 -3.22 28.49
N GLU A 196 -7.15 -3.92 28.33
CA GLU A 196 -6.34 -4.38 29.47
C GLU A 196 -5.78 -3.21 30.30
N ILE A 197 -5.33 -2.15 29.63
CA ILE A 197 -4.84 -0.94 30.30
C ILE A 197 -5.95 -0.24 31.08
N ILE A 198 -7.13 -0.06 30.49
CA ILE A 198 -8.24 0.67 31.12
C ILE A 198 -8.79 -0.09 32.32
N ASN A 199 -8.92 -1.41 32.21
CA ASN A 199 -9.55 -2.24 33.24
C ASN A 199 -8.56 -2.87 34.21
N ALA A 200 -7.25 -2.73 33.97
CA ALA A 200 -6.16 -3.36 34.73
C ALA A 200 -6.32 -4.88 34.88
N GLU A 201 -6.95 -5.52 33.90
CA GLU A 201 -7.27 -6.95 33.89
C GLU A 201 -6.85 -7.57 32.56
N LYS A 202 -6.30 -8.79 32.62
CA LYS A 202 -5.99 -9.55 31.42
C LYS A 202 -7.26 -9.98 30.70
N ILE A 203 -7.24 -9.90 29.38
CA ILE A 203 -8.37 -10.33 28.58
C ILE A 203 -8.45 -11.87 28.52
N ASP A 204 -9.66 -12.42 28.63
CA ASP A 204 -9.89 -13.82 28.35
C ASP A 204 -10.11 -14.07 26.83
N PHE A 205 -9.96 -15.33 26.42
CA PHE A 205 -10.12 -15.67 25.00
C PHE A 205 -11.53 -15.37 24.46
N LYS A 206 -12.55 -15.44 25.32
CA LYS A 206 -13.94 -15.14 24.94
C LYS A 206 -14.13 -13.67 24.57
N ALA A 207 -13.51 -12.75 25.32
CA ALA A 207 -13.54 -11.32 25.01
C ALA A 207 -12.72 -11.01 23.74
N ILE A 208 -11.60 -11.72 23.49
CA ILE A 208 -10.87 -11.63 22.21
C ILE A 208 -11.78 -12.00 21.04
N LEU A 209 -12.53 -13.12 21.13
CA LEU A 209 -13.51 -13.51 20.11
C LEU A 209 -14.61 -12.45 19.96
N GLY A 210 -14.99 -11.77 21.05
CA GLY A 210 -15.92 -10.63 21.04
C GLY A 210 -15.40 -9.47 20.18
N PHE A 211 -14.16 -9.04 20.40
CA PHE A 211 -13.53 -7.99 19.60
C PHE A 211 -13.40 -8.38 18.12
N CYS A 212 -13.07 -9.64 17.83
CA CYS A 212 -13.03 -10.15 16.47
C CYS A 212 -14.40 -10.04 15.78
N ARG A 213 -15.48 -10.44 16.47
CA ARG A 213 -16.84 -10.32 15.91
C ARG A 213 -17.21 -8.87 15.63
N GLN A 214 -16.92 -7.96 16.56
CA GLN A 214 -17.19 -6.52 16.39
C GLN A 214 -16.48 -5.95 15.15
N GLU A 215 -15.19 -6.21 14.98
CA GLU A 215 -14.43 -5.76 13.80
C GLU A 215 -15.06 -6.26 12.49
N LYS A 216 -15.47 -7.54 12.45
CA LYS A 216 -16.15 -8.12 11.28
C LYS A 216 -17.51 -7.48 11.01
N PHE A 217 -18.28 -7.16 12.05
CA PHE A 217 -19.59 -6.48 11.93
C PHE A 217 -19.45 -5.04 11.45
N GLU A 218 -18.53 -4.25 12.01
CA GLU A 218 -18.25 -2.88 11.57
C GLU A 218 -17.92 -2.83 10.08
N LYS A 219 -17.14 -3.80 9.60
CA LYS A 219 -16.80 -3.91 8.18
C LYS A 219 -17.98 -4.26 7.30
N ASN A 220 -18.83 -5.21 7.71
CA ASN A 220 -20.04 -5.56 6.95
C ASN A 220 -21.00 -4.36 6.84
N LEU A 221 -21.13 -3.55 7.89
CA LEU A 221 -21.89 -2.30 7.84
C LEU A 221 -21.29 -1.31 6.85
N ASN A 222 -19.97 -1.09 6.90
CA ASN A 222 -19.29 -0.14 6.01
C ASN A 222 -19.37 -0.58 4.53
N ASN A 223 -19.15 -1.87 4.23
CA ASN A 223 -19.30 -2.41 2.87
C ASN A 223 -20.73 -2.20 2.36
N ASN A 224 -21.75 -2.48 3.18
CA ASN A 224 -23.15 -2.27 2.80
C ASN A 224 -23.49 -0.78 2.55
N ILE A 225 -22.83 0.14 3.26
CA ILE A 225 -23.01 1.59 3.06
C ILE A 225 -22.29 2.05 1.77
N GLU A 226 -21.09 1.54 1.49
CA GLU A 226 -20.35 1.83 0.25
C GLU A 226 -21.04 1.26 -1.01
N GLU A 227 -21.60 0.05 -0.93
CA GLU A 227 -22.41 -0.54 -2.01
C GLU A 227 -23.68 0.29 -2.26
N LYS A 228 -24.35 0.75 -1.20
CA LYS A 228 -25.51 1.66 -1.32
C LYS A 228 -25.14 3.03 -1.90
N LYS A 229 -23.99 3.61 -1.52
CA LYS A 229 -23.49 4.87 -2.10
C LYS A 229 -23.14 4.71 -3.58
N THR A 230 -22.48 3.61 -3.95
CA THR A 230 -22.14 3.30 -5.35
C THR A 230 -23.40 3.10 -6.20
N THR A 231 -24.42 2.45 -5.63
CA THR A 231 -25.72 2.28 -6.28
C THR A 231 -26.42 3.63 -6.49
N ILE A 232 -26.46 4.50 -5.49
CA ILE A 232 -27.09 5.84 -5.60
C ILE A 232 -26.35 6.74 -6.59
N LEU A 233 -25.03 6.71 -6.63
CA LEU A 233 -24.22 7.44 -7.61
C LEU A 233 -24.40 6.90 -9.04
N GLY A 234 -24.56 5.57 -9.19
CA GLY A 234 -24.90 4.94 -10.46
C GLY A 234 -26.28 5.35 -11.00
N PHE A 235 -27.28 5.52 -10.11
CA PHE A 235 -28.61 6.00 -10.50
C PHE A 235 -28.67 7.51 -10.81
N GLN A 236 -27.79 8.33 -10.21
CA GLN A 236 -27.73 9.76 -10.54
C GLN A 236 -27.07 10.04 -11.89
N ASN A 237 -26.18 9.17 -12.37
CA ASN A 237 -25.58 9.28 -13.70
C ASN A 237 -26.50 8.80 -14.84
N TYR A 238 -27.53 7.99 -14.54
CA TYR A 238 -28.50 7.53 -15.53
C TYR A 238 -29.63 8.53 -15.84
N LYS A 239 -29.77 9.63 -15.09
CA LYS A 239 -30.80 10.66 -15.32
C LYS A 239 -30.33 11.89 -16.12
N LYS A 240 -29.10 11.88 -16.66
CA LYS A 240 -28.57 12.99 -17.48
C LYS A 240 -28.39 12.68 -18.97
N GLU A 241 -28.72 11.48 -19.42
CA GLU A 241 -28.67 11.13 -20.84
C GLU A 241 -29.96 10.39 -21.24
N ASP A 242 -31.03 11.13 -21.44
CA ASP A 242 -32.16 10.64 -22.24
C ASP A 242 -32.56 11.73 -23.26
N PRO A 243 -32.09 11.65 -24.52
CA PRO A 243 -32.41 12.64 -25.57
C PRO A 243 -33.82 12.48 -26.16
N TYR A 244 -34.69 11.62 -25.59
CA TYR A 244 -35.96 11.23 -26.21
C TYR A 244 -37.23 11.44 -25.35
N LEU A 245 -37.16 12.26 -24.30
CA LEU A 245 -38.36 12.77 -23.63
C LEU A 245 -38.47 14.28 -23.89
N ALA A 246 -39.50 14.63 -24.67
CA ALA A 246 -39.86 15.95 -25.17
C ALA A 246 -40.03 17.03 -24.09
#